data_AF-A0A2M9P5P1-F1
#
_entry.id   AF-A0A2M9P5P1-F1
#
_cell.length_a   1.000
_cell.length_b   1.000
_cell.length_c   1.000
_cell.angle_alpha   90.00
_cell.angle_beta   90.00
_cell.angle_gamma   90.00
#
_symmetry.space_group_name_H-M   'P 1'
#
loop_
_entity.id
_entity.type
_entity.pdbx_description
1 polymer ?
#
loop_
_entity_poly.entity_id
_entity_poly.type
_entity_poly.pdbx_seq_one_letter_code
_entity_poly.pdbx_strand_id
1 'polypeptide(L)' 'MTDERMALIELVEKAADADLVREMLAFAAERIMDAEAEMLTGAAKGARTALRENHRNGYRERDW' A
#
# COMPACT_ATOMS: atom_id res chain seq x y z
N MET A 1 13.18 -37.95 -1.06
CA MET A 1 13.38 -37.06 -2.22
C MET A 1 12.09 -36.47 -2.79
N THR A 2 11.10 -37.26 -3.21
CA THR A 2 9.84 -36.71 -3.77
C THR A 2 8.98 -36.06 -2.70
N ASP A 3 8.83 -36.69 -1.54
CA ASP A 3 8.00 -36.17 -0.44
C ASP A 3 8.59 -34.92 0.22
N GLU A 4 9.91 -34.88 0.40
CA GLU A 4 10.61 -33.69 0.93
C GLU A 4 10.50 -32.49 -0.02
N ARG A 5 10.51 -32.75 -1.34
CA ARG A 5 10.31 -31.71 -2.36
C ARG A 5 8.87 -31.20 -2.37
N MET A 6 7.89 -32.07 -2.17
CA MET A 6 6.47 -31.68 -2.06
C MET A 6 6.21 -30.88 -0.78
N ALA A 7 6.77 -31.31 0.35
CA ALA A 7 6.69 -30.59 1.62
C ALA A 7 7.36 -29.21 1.54
N LEU A 8 8.48 -29.09 0.82
CA LEU A 8 9.15 -27.81 0.57
C LEU A 8 8.30 -26.88 -0.31
N ILE A 9 7.66 -27.40 -1.36
CA ILE A 9 6.76 -26.61 -2.22
C ILE A 9 5.54 -26.14 -1.43
N GLU A 10 4.93 -27.02 -0.63
CA GLU A 10 3.79 -26.67 0.23
C GLU A 10 4.15 -25.62 1.29
N LEU A 11 5.37 -25.69 1.84
CA LEU A 11 5.90 -24.69 2.77
C LEU A 11 6.15 -23.33 2.10
N VAL A 12 6.63 -23.32 0.85
CA VAL A 12 6.82 -22.11 0.05
C VAL A 12 5.49 -21.48 -0.34
N GLU A 13 4.48 -22.28 -0.68
CA GLU A 13 3.12 -21.82 -0.95
C GLU A 13 2.43 -21.26 0.30
N LYS A 14 2.70 -21.83 1.49
CA LYS A 14 2.30 -21.25 2.78
C LYS A 14 3.08 -19.98 3.16
N ALA A 15 4.32 -19.83 2.68
CA ALA A 15 5.20 -18.71 3.03
C ALA A 15 4.97 -17.46 2.16
N ALA A 16 4.44 -17.60 0.95
CA ALA A 16 3.78 -16.48 0.24
C ALA A 16 2.39 -16.27 0.86
N ASP A 17 2.40 -15.92 2.13
CA ASP A 17 1.23 -15.79 2.98
C ASP A 17 0.26 -14.82 2.29
N ALA A 18 -0.98 -15.23 2.06
CA ALA A 18 -1.97 -14.39 1.39
C ALA A 18 -2.13 -13.05 2.12
N ASP A 19 -1.86 -13.04 3.43
CA ASP A 19 -1.84 -11.85 4.27
C ASP A 19 -0.67 -10.92 3.94
N LEU A 20 0.53 -11.46 3.68
CA LEU A 20 1.67 -10.66 3.20
C LEU A 20 1.35 -9.99 1.86
N VAL A 21 0.71 -10.72 0.94
CA VAL A 21 0.29 -10.15 -0.36
C VAL A 21 -0.76 -9.05 -0.17
N ARG A 22 -1.70 -9.23 0.76
CA ARG A 22 -2.69 -8.19 1.11
C ARG A 22 -2.02 -6.95 1.70
N GLU A 23 -1.09 -7.12 2.64
CA GLU A 23 -0.35 -6.01 3.24
C GLU A 23 0.46 -5.23 2.21
N MET A 24 1.16 -5.94 1.31
CA MET A 24 1.91 -5.29 0.22
C MET A 24 0.99 -4.52 -0.73
N LEU A 25 -0.18 -5.07 -1.04
CA LEU A 25 -1.17 -4.41 -1.90
C LEU A 25 -1.74 -3.17 -1.22
N ALA A 26 -2.11 -3.26 0.06
CA ALA A 26 -2.59 -2.13 0.85
C ALA A 26 -1.54 -1.02 0.91
N PHE A 27 -0.28 -1.37 1.18
CA PHE A 27 0.84 -0.42 1.17
C PHE A 27 1.02 0.28 -0.18
N ALA A 28 0.97 -0.47 -1.29
CA ALA A 28 1.08 0.09 -2.63
C ALA A 28 -0.10 1.02 -2.94
N ALA A 29 -1.32 0.63 -2.56
CA ALA A 29 -2.52 1.43 -2.76
C ALA A 29 -2.48 2.76 -1.99
N GLU A 30 -2.03 2.75 -0.74
CA GLU A 30 -1.83 3.99 0.04
C GLU A 30 -0.87 4.96 -0.66
N ARG A 31 0.24 4.45 -1.22
CA ARG A 31 1.23 5.27 -1.94
C ARG A 31 0.64 5.88 -3.21
N ILE A 32 -0.16 5.12 -3.96
CA ILE A 32 -0.83 5.61 -5.17
C ILE A 32 -1.84 6.70 -4.81
N MET A 33 -2.69 6.48 -3.81
CA MET A 33 -3.66 7.49 -3.37
C MET A 33 -2.98 8.77 -2.85
N ASP A 34 -1.86 8.65 -2.14
CA ASP A 34 -1.07 9.80 -1.72
C ASP A 34 -0.53 10.60 -2.92
N ALA A 35 -0.01 9.92 -3.93
CA ALA A 35 0.50 10.55 -5.16
C ALA A 35 -0.60 11.21 -5.99
N GLU A 36 -1.78 10.59 -6.10
CA GLU A 36 -2.95 11.18 -6.75
C GLU A 36 -3.39 12.47 -6.05
N ALA A 37 -3.40 12.49 -4.72
CA ALA A 37 -3.73 13.70 -3.97
C ALA A 37 -2.73 14.84 -4.25
N GLU A 38 -1.43 14.54 -4.35
CA GLU A 38 -0.42 15.54 -4.71
C GLU A 38 -0.58 16.03 -6.15
N MET A 39 -0.90 15.15 -7.11
CA MET A 39 -1.18 15.54 -8.49
C MET A 39 -2.42 16.44 -8.59
N LEU A 40 -3.52 16.08 -7.92
CA LEU A 40 -4.77 16.84 -7.93
C LEU A 40 -4.62 18.23 -7.30
N THR A 41 -3.81 18.33 -6.25
CA THR A 41 -3.58 19.60 -5.55
C THR A 41 -2.41 20.41 -6.12
N GLY A 42 -1.58 19.81 -6.98
CA GLY A 42 -0.37 20.43 -7.50
C GLY A 42 0.68 20.75 -6.41
N ALA A 43 0.59 20.10 -5.25
CA ALA A 43 1.42 20.40 -4.10
C ALA A 43 1.79 19.13 -3.33
N ALA A 44 3.08 18.99 -3.01
CA ALA A 44 3.57 17.90 -2.17
C ALA A 44 3.03 17.99 -0.73
N LYS A 45 2.95 16.86 -0.03
CA LYS A 45 2.53 16.80 1.37
C LYS A 45 3.39 17.72 2.25
N GLY A 46 2.73 18.63 2.97
CA GLY A 46 3.39 19.56 3.89
C GLY A 46 4.07 20.76 3.23
N ALA A 47 3.97 20.92 1.91
CA ALA A 47 4.37 22.15 1.23
C ALA A 47 3.73 23.38 1.91
N ARG A 48 4.32 24.57 1.79
CA ARG A 48 3.78 25.81 2.37
C ARG A 48 3.68 26.87 1.28
N THR A 49 2.53 27.53 1.20
CA THR A 49 2.28 28.64 0.27
C THR A 49 1.28 29.59 0.91
N ALA A 50 1.41 30.88 0.61
CA ALA A 50 0.43 31.89 1.01
C ALA A 50 -0.87 31.79 0.19
N LEU A 51 -0.83 31.14 -0.97
CA LEU A 51 -1.96 30.94 -1.89
C LEU A 51 -2.69 29.61 -1.63
N ARG A 52 -2.71 29.13 -0.37
CA ARG A 52 -3.33 27.84 -0.05
C ARG A 52 -4.85 27.98 -0.03
N GLU A 53 -5.52 27.17 -0.85
CA GLU A 53 -6.99 27.15 -0.93
C GLU A 53 -7.61 25.93 -0.22
N ASN A 54 -6.86 24.84 -0.02
CA ASN A 54 -7.36 23.62 0.61
C ASN A 54 -6.33 22.96 1.55
N HIS A 55 -6.79 22.00 2.35
CA HIS A 55 -6.00 21.26 3.32
C HIS A 55 -6.33 19.76 3.28
N ARG A 56 -5.35 18.90 3.57
CA ARG A 56 -5.58 17.46 3.74
C ARG A 56 -6.41 17.21 5.01
N ASN A 57 -7.51 16.47 4.88
CA ASN A 57 -8.46 16.19 5.96
C ASN A 57 -8.24 14.77 6.55
N GLY A 58 -7.00 14.49 6.97
CA GLY A 58 -6.63 13.19 7.53
C GLY A 58 -6.79 12.02 6.55
N TYR A 59 -6.80 10.82 7.12
CA TYR A 59 -7.06 9.56 6.42
C TYR A 59 -8.29 8.88 7.02
N ARG A 60 -8.89 7.94 6.29
CA ARG A 60 -10.00 7.12 6.73
C ARG A 60 -9.64 5.67 6.49
N GLU A 61 -9.96 4.81 7.46
CA GLU A 61 -9.83 3.36 7.29
C GLU A 61 -10.68 2.89 6.12
N ARG A 62 -10.18 1.84 5.46
CA ARG A 62 -10.81 1.15 4.36
C ARG A 62 -10.64 -0.34 4.59
N ASP A 63 -11.68 -1.12 4.29
CA ASP A 63 -11.74 -2.56 4.58
C ASP A 63 -10.92 -3.43 3.60
N TRP A 64 -10.06 -2.81 2.78
CA TRP A 64 -9.37 -3.46 1.67
C TRP A 64 -7.89 -3.08 1.61
#